data_AF-A0A2T4X5T4-F1
#
_entry.id   AF-A0A2T4X5T4-F1
#
_cell.length_a   1.000
_cell.length_b   1.000
_cell.length_c   1.000
_cell.angle_alpha   90.00
_cell.angle_beta   90.00
_cell.angle_gamma   90.00
#
_symmetry.space_group_name_H-M   'P 1'
#
loop_
_entity.id
_entity.type
_entity.pdbx_description
1 polymer ?
#
loop_
_entity_poly.entity_id
_entity_poly.type
_entity_poly.pdbx_seq_one_letter_code
_entity_poly.pdbx_strand_id
1 'polypeptide(L)' 'MKHKIFIFSIASLLMPLTAFAHGGHGAYEGWGLVHFLTTPVHAAPLLLAAGIGIFMYFRRIRSQQTKH' A
#
# COMPACT_ATOMS: atom_id res chain seq x y z
N MET A 1 17.31 -15.61 -13.03
CA MET A 1 16.02 -14.98 -12.65
C MET A 1 15.64 -15.21 -11.19
N LYS A 2 15.90 -16.38 -10.60
CA LYS A 2 15.56 -16.73 -9.21
C LYS A 2 16.18 -15.79 -8.15
N HIS A 3 17.42 -15.34 -8.37
CA HIS A 3 18.11 -14.42 -7.45
C HIS A 3 17.45 -13.03 -7.39
N LYS A 4 16.90 -12.55 -8.51
CA LYS A 4 16.17 -11.27 -8.55
C LYS A 4 14.87 -11.36 -7.76
N ILE A 5 14.13 -12.47 -7.91
CA ILE A 5 12.91 -12.75 -7.14
C ILE A 5 13.23 -12.84 -5.65
N PHE A 6 14.31 -13.53 -5.28
CA PHE A 6 14.75 -13.67 -3.89
C PHE A 6 15.10 -12.32 -3.23
N ILE A 7 15.84 -11.46 -3.94
CA ILE A 7 16.17 -10.10 -3.45
C ILE A 7 14.89 -9.26 -3.28
N PHE A 8 13.96 -9.34 -4.24
CA PHE A 8 12.67 -8.65 -4.14
C PHE A 8 11.83 -9.17 -2.96
N SER A 9 11.83 -10.48 -2.69
CA SER A 9 11.11 -11.06 -1.55
C SER A 9 11.67 -10.58 -0.21
N ILE A 10 12.99 -10.49 -0.07
CA ILE A 10 13.63 -9.98 1.15
C ILE A 10 13.35 -8.49 1.33
N ALA A 11 13.46 -7.68 0.26
CA ALA A 11 13.17 -6.26 0.32
C ALA A 11 11.71 -5.98 0.74
N SER A 12 10.75 -6.76 0.24
CA SER A 12 9.34 -6.65 0.63
C SER A 12 9.10 -7.03 2.10
N LEU A 13 9.81 -8.03 2.62
CA LEU A 13 9.71 -8.43 4.03
C LEU A 13 10.33 -7.42 5.00
N LEU A 14 11.38 -6.70 4.57
CA LEU A 14 12.06 -5.70 5.39
C LEU A 14 11.43 -4.32 5.32
N MET A 15 10.58 -4.05 4.31
CA MET A 15 9.94 -2.75 4.13
C MET A 15 9.17 -2.26 5.39
N PRO A 16 8.38 -3.11 6.09
CA PRO A 16 7.63 -2.68 7.27
C PRO A 16 8.51 -2.17 8.41
N LEU A 17 9.74 -2.65 8.55
CA LEU A 17 10.66 -2.22 9.62
C LEU A 17 11.05 -0.74 9.47
N THR A 18 11.09 -0.24 8.24
CA THR A 18 11.36 1.18 7.99
C THR A 18 10.20 2.08 8.42
N ALA A 19 8.97 1.56 8.43
CA ALA A 19 7.80 2.29 8.93
C ALA A 19 7.83 2.48 10.45
N PHE A 20 8.41 1.54 11.20
CA PHE A 20 8.57 1.65 12.65
C PHE A 20 9.77 2.51 13.08
N ALA A 21 10.75 2.74 12.20
CA ALA A 21 11.93 3.54 12.49
C ALA A 21 11.70 5.07 12.41
N HIS A 22 10.52 5.52 11.95
CA HIS A 22 10.20 6.95 11.91
C HIS A 22 9.79 7.44 13.31
N GLY A 23 10.51 8.44 13.84
CA GLY A 23 10.25 9.02 15.16
C GLY A 23 8.90 9.74 15.19
N GLY A 24 7.89 9.12 15.80
CA GLY A 24 6.55 9.70 15.91
C GLY A 24 5.44 8.72 16.33
N HIS A 25 5.68 7.41 16.30
CA HIS A 25 4.65 6.38 16.52
C HIS A 25 4.77 5.60 17.84
N GLY A 26 5.27 6.26 18.90
CA GLY A 26 5.45 5.64 20.24
C GLY A 26 4.56 6.20 21.35
N ALA A 27 3.87 7.31 21.12
CA ALA A 27 2.95 7.91 22.10
C ALA A 27 1.50 7.63 21.66
N TYR A 28 0.71 7.10 22.58
CA TYR A 28 -0.64 6.54 22.37
C TYR A 28 -1.74 7.59 22.01
N GLU A 29 -1.45 8.61 21.23
CA GLU A 29 -2.40 9.70 20.90
C GLU A 29 -3.31 9.40 19.67
N GLY A 30 -3.17 8.22 19.02
CA GLY A 30 -3.62 8.03 17.63
C GLY A 30 -4.61 6.91 17.30
N TRP A 31 -5.27 6.24 18.26
CA TRP A 31 -6.11 5.06 17.92
C TRP A 31 -7.51 5.40 17.39
N GLY A 32 -7.80 6.67 17.12
CA GLY A 32 -9.10 7.13 16.61
C GLY A 32 -9.21 7.04 15.08
N LEU A 33 -10.41 6.77 14.56
CA LEU A 33 -10.71 6.76 13.12
C LEU A 33 -10.20 8.02 12.39
N VAL A 34 -10.32 9.18 13.05
CA VAL A 34 -9.84 10.46 12.53
C VAL A 34 -8.32 10.45 12.35
N HIS A 35 -7.54 9.90 13.29
CA HIS A 35 -6.08 9.80 13.15
C HIS A 35 -5.69 8.96 11.93
N PHE A 36 -6.38 7.85 11.65
CA PHE A 36 -6.13 7.05 10.45
C PHE A 36 -6.43 7.79 9.15
N LEU A 37 -7.40 8.71 9.17
CA LEU A 37 -7.78 9.49 7.99
C LEU A 37 -6.95 10.76 7.80
N THR A 38 -6.46 11.36 8.88
CA THR A 38 -5.73 12.64 8.84
C THR A 38 -4.22 12.50 8.91
N THR A 39 -3.70 11.34 9.33
CA THR A 39 -2.25 11.12 9.32
C THR A 39 -1.75 10.70 7.94
N PRO A 40 -0.75 11.40 7.38
CA PRO A 40 -0.22 11.11 6.03
C PRO A 40 0.26 9.67 5.87
N VAL A 41 0.78 9.06 6.95
CA VAL A 41 1.34 7.71 6.95
C VAL A 41 0.29 6.62 6.70
N HIS A 42 -0.97 6.85 7.11
CA HIS A 42 -2.08 5.91 6.91
C HIS A 42 -2.88 6.24 5.64
N ALA A 43 -2.98 7.52 5.27
CA ALA A 43 -3.66 7.95 4.06
C ALA A 43 -2.98 7.45 2.78
N ALA A 44 -1.64 7.47 2.72
CA ALA A 44 -0.91 7.08 1.50
C ALA A 44 -1.13 5.60 1.10
N PRO A 45 -1.01 4.60 2.00
CA PRO A 45 -1.33 3.21 1.68
C PRO A 45 -2.80 3.01 1.25
N LEU A 46 -3.75 3.70 1.89
CA LEU A 46 -5.17 3.61 1.54
C LEU A 46 -5.46 4.15 0.13
N LEU A 47 -4.90 5.30 -0.21
CA LEU A 47 -5.04 5.89 -1.54
C LEU A 47 -4.38 5.02 -2.61
N LEU A 48 -3.22 4.42 -2.31
CA LEU A 48 -2.56 3.49 -3.21
C LEU A 48 -3.42 2.25 -3.46
N ALA A 49 -3.97 1.64 -2.41
CA ALA A 49 -4.86 0.48 -2.53
C ALA A 49 -6.13 0.80 -3.34
N ALA A 50 -6.75 1.96 -3.08
CA ALA A 50 -7.90 2.42 -3.85
C ALA A 50 -7.55 2.65 -5.32
N GLY A 51 -6.41 3.29 -5.62
CA GLY A 51 -5.93 3.53 -6.97
C GLY A 51 -5.68 2.23 -7.75
N ILE A 52 -5.08 1.22 -7.11
CA ILE A 52 -4.88 -0.11 -7.72
C ILE A 52 -6.23 -0.77 -8.00
N GLY A 53 -7.17 -0.75 -7.05
CA GLY A 53 -8.50 -1.32 -7.23
C GLY A 53 -9.25 -0.69 -8.40
N ILE A 54 -9.26 0.65 -8.47
CA ILE A 54 -9.87 1.42 -9.57
C ILE A 54 -9.20 1.08 -10.91
N PHE A 55 -7.86 1.07 -10.95
CA PHE A 55 -7.11 0.72 -12.15
C PHE A 55 -7.44 -0.70 -12.65
N MET A 56 -7.48 -1.68 -11.74
CA MET A 56 -7.83 -3.06 -12.07
C MET A 56 -9.27 -3.18 -12.57
N TYR A 57 -10.20 -2.45 -11.95
CA TYR A 57 -11.60 -2.39 -12.38
C TYR A 57 -11.73 -1.88 -13.81
N PHE A 58 -11.13 -0.72 -14.12
CA PHE A 58 -11.16 -0.17 -15.49
C PHE A 58 -10.45 -1.05 -16.50
N ARG A 59 -9.31 -1.65 -16.12
CA ARG A 59 -8.60 -2.60 -16.98
C ARG A 59 -9.46 -3.82 -17.31
N ARG A 60 -10.21 -4.35 -16.33
CA ARG A 60 -11.13 -5.47 -16.54
C ARG A 60 -12.23 -5.08 -17.52
N ILE A 61 -12.86 -3.92 -17.36
CA ILE A 61 -13.93 -3.45 -18.27
C ILE A 61 -13.42 -3.35 -19.71
N ARG A 62 -12.26 -2.73 -19.94
CA ARG A 62 -11.68 -2.61 -21.28
C ARG A 62 -11.39 -3.96 -21.92
N SER A 63 -10.92 -4.94 -21.14
CA SER A 63 -10.65 -6.29 -21.66
C SER A 63 -11.91 -7.06 -22.09
N GLN A 64 -13.07 -6.74 -21.51
CA GLN A 64 -14.34 -7.38 -21.86
C GLN A 64 -14.96 -6.75 -23.12
N GLN A 65 -14.72 -5.46 -23.36
CA GLN A 65 -15.19 -4.75 -24.55
C GLN A 65 -14.50 -5.23 -25.85
N THR A 66 -13.24 -5.68 -25.78
CA THR A 66 -12.51 -6.21 -26.95
C THR A 66 -12.85 -7.66 -27.32
N LYS A 67 -13.71 -8.33 -26.56
CA LYS A 67 -14.12 -9.74 -26.80
C LYS A 67 -15.51 -9.87 -27.42
N HIS A 68 -16.18 -8.75 -27.68
CA HIS A 68 -17.51 -8.68 -28.29
C HIS A 68 -17.43 -8.08 -29.68
#